data_AF-A0A1G9YSG2-F1
#
_entry.id   AF-A0A1G9YSG2-F1
#
_cell.length_a   1.000
_cell.length_b   1.000
_cell.length_c   1.000
_cell.angle_alpha   90.00
_cell.angle_beta   90.00
_cell.angle_gamma   90.00
#
_symmetry.space_group_name_H-M   'P 1'
#
loop_
_entity.id
_entity.type
_entity.pdbx_description
1 polymer ?
#
loop_
_entity_poly.entity_id
_entity_poly.type
_entity_poly.pdbx_seq_one_letter_code
_entity_poly.pdbx_strand_id
1 'polypeptide(L)'
;MKLIINTVMFFFVLFFSSCYFINKINEEPVPSFEKIKGIRYSEIHRKFSNGLSIDDHGFQLEPEWHIYFTGDDSLKIFNSDKQQFTSYRIFHSHKDLFHFARNWFRVKHLSKDSIILQVLKLESRVVNERASNVFMTLYAEGYVKNKLHTTIDLLRAPSSDDSLFVKYKAIQANSNLDSAFAARNPVVFKSIDIPTKVRQCSATKYPIYSGAKYARQTGL
;
A
#
# COMPACT_ATOMS: atom_id res chain seq x y z
N MET A 1 -37.81 -54.44 7.40
CA MET A 1 -36.64 -54.26 6.50
C MET A 1 -36.79 -53.10 5.50
N LYS A 2 -37.92 -52.96 4.78
CA LYS A 2 -38.12 -51.85 3.81
C LYS A 2 -38.05 -50.43 4.41
N LEU A 3 -38.47 -50.25 5.66
CA LEU A 3 -38.43 -48.93 6.33
C LEU A 3 -36.99 -48.45 6.59
N ILE A 4 -36.09 -49.35 7.01
CA ILE A 4 -34.70 -49.03 7.35
C ILE A 4 -33.89 -48.65 6.10
N ILE A 5 -34.16 -49.32 4.96
CA ILE A 5 -33.50 -49.03 3.68
C ILE A 5 -33.86 -47.61 3.19
N ASN A 6 -35.11 -47.19 3.34
CA ASN A 6 -35.52 -45.84 2.94
C ASN A 6 -34.91 -44.75 3.84
N THR A 7 -34.74 -44.99 5.13
CA THR A 7 -34.11 -44.01 6.04
C THR A 7 -32.62 -43.84 5.77
N VAL A 8 -31.91 -44.94 5.46
CA VAL A 8 -30.49 -44.90 5.11
C VAL A 8 -30.27 -44.19 3.77
N MET A 9 -31.14 -44.41 2.78
CA MET A 9 -31.03 -43.75 1.48
C MET A 9 -31.28 -42.24 1.56
N PHE A 10 -32.20 -41.79 2.43
CA PHE A 10 -32.48 -40.36 2.64
C PHE A 10 -31.30 -39.63 3.32
N PHE A 11 -30.63 -40.27 4.28
CA PHE A 11 -29.42 -39.72 4.91
C PHE A 11 -28.24 -39.61 3.94
N PHE A 12 -28.10 -40.55 3.01
CA PHE A 12 -27.04 -40.50 1.99
C PHE A 12 -27.22 -39.29 1.06
N VAL A 13 -28.46 -39.01 0.60
CA VAL A 13 -28.76 -37.84 -0.25
C VAL A 13 -28.49 -36.50 0.47
N LEU A 14 -28.73 -36.43 1.78
CA LEU A 14 -28.41 -35.23 2.58
C LEU A 14 -26.90 -35.02 2.75
N PHE A 15 -26.09 -36.09 2.82
CA PHE A 15 -24.63 -35.99 2.93
C PHE A 15 -23.97 -35.48 1.63
N PHE A 16 -24.45 -35.89 0.44
CA PHE A 16 -23.89 -35.39 -0.83
C PHE A 16 -24.32 -33.95 -1.16
N SER A 17 -25.46 -33.49 -0.62
CA SER A 17 -25.94 -32.13 -0.87
C SER A 17 -25.18 -31.06 -0.07
N SER A 18 -24.57 -31.41 1.08
CA SER A 18 -23.82 -30.46 1.91
C SER A 18 -22.44 -30.10 1.32
N CYS A 19 -21.76 -31.05 0.66
CA CYS A 19 -20.46 -30.82 0.05
C CYS A 19 -20.53 -29.86 -1.15
N TYR A 20 -21.62 -29.89 -1.93
CA TYR A 20 -21.75 -29.01 -3.10
C TYR A 20 -22.02 -27.54 -2.71
N PHE A 21 -22.67 -27.33 -1.57
CA PHE A 21 -22.96 -25.98 -1.05
C PHE A 21 -21.69 -25.28 -0.53
N ILE A 22 -20.77 -25.99 0.13
CA ILE A 22 -19.54 -25.42 0.70
C ILE A 22 -18.59 -24.85 -0.38
N ASN A 23 -18.50 -25.50 -1.55
CA ASN A 23 -17.62 -25.04 -2.62
C ASN A 23 -18.08 -23.72 -3.25
N LYS A 24 -19.39 -23.45 -3.26
CA LYS A 24 -19.95 -22.23 -3.86
C LYS A 24 -19.85 -20.99 -2.96
N ILE A 25 -19.63 -21.17 -1.66
CA ILE A 25 -19.50 -20.06 -0.69
C ILE A 25 -18.08 -19.45 -0.74
N ASN A 26 -17.09 -20.17 -1.26
CA ASN A 26 -15.67 -19.80 -1.14
C ASN A 26 -15.04 -19.17 -2.40
N GLU A 27 -15.79 -19.02 -3.49
CA GLU A 27 -15.29 -18.25 -4.64
C GLU A 27 -15.71 -16.79 -4.51
N GLU A 28 -14.86 -16.00 -3.85
CA GLU A 28 -14.96 -14.54 -3.96
C GLU A 28 -14.83 -14.15 -5.44
N PRO A 29 -15.75 -13.31 -5.96
CA PRO A 29 -15.71 -12.91 -7.36
C PRO A 29 -14.45 -12.10 -7.63
N VAL A 30 -13.81 -12.35 -8.77
CA VAL A 30 -12.67 -11.56 -9.26
C VAL A 30 -13.06 -10.07 -9.28
N PRO A 31 -12.30 -9.19 -8.62
CA PRO A 31 -12.60 -7.76 -8.61
C PRO A 31 -12.60 -7.19 -10.03
N SER A 32 -13.71 -6.57 -10.42
CA SER A 32 -13.83 -5.83 -11.68
C SER A 32 -13.80 -4.32 -11.40
N PHE A 33 -13.01 -3.61 -12.19
CA PHE A 33 -12.84 -2.15 -12.15
C PHE A 33 -13.91 -1.40 -12.94
N GLU A 34 -14.75 -2.10 -13.71
CA GLU A 34 -15.75 -1.47 -14.58
C GLU A 34 -16.75 -0.61 -13.78
N LYS A 35 -17.06 -1.01 -12.54
CA LYS A 35 -17.95 -0.24 -11.64
C LYS A 35 -17.37 1.10 -11.16
N ILE A 36 -16.05 1.27 -11.24
CA ILE A 36 -15.31 2.45 -10.80
C ILE A 36 -14.61 3.18 -11.94
N LYS A 37 -14.90 2.79 -13.18
CA LYS A 37 -14.35 3.37 -14.40
C LYS A 37 -14.60 4.88 -14.46
N GLY A 38 -13.57 5.62 -14.83
CA GLY A 38 -13.59 7.08 -14.96
C GLY A 38 -13.55 7.85 -13.65
N ILE A 39 -13.64 7.19 -12.49
CA ILE A 39 -13.50 7.86 -11.18
C ILE A 39 -12.01 8.12 -10.93
N ARG A 40 -11.68 9.35 -10.58
CA ARG A 40 -10.33 9.74 -10.18
C ARG A 40 -10.12 9.46 -8.71
N TYR A 41 -9.06 8.73 -8.41
CA TYR A 41 -8.63 8.38 -7.08
C TYR A 41 -7.27 9.01 -6.81
N SER A 42 -7.13 9.55 -5.61
CA SER A 42 -5.85 10.03 -5.09
C SER A 42 -5.46 9.17 -3.90
N GLU A 43 -4.22 8.72 -3.87
CA GLU A 43 -3.65 8.02 -2.73
C GLU A 43 -3.55 8.97 -1.55
N ILE A 44 -4.12 8.54 -0.43
CA ILE A 44 -4.20 9.32 0.79
C ILE A 44 -3.21 8.79 1.83
N HIS A 45 -3.12 7.47 1.96
CA HIS A 45 -2.24 6.83 2.92
C HIS A 45 -1.49 5.67 2.27
N ARG A 46 -0.22 5.54 2.65
CA ARG A 46 0.57 4.33 2.46
C ARG A 46 1.10 3.89 3.82
N LYS A 47 0.79 2.67 4.22
CA LYS A 47 1.03 2.16 5.58
C LYS A 47 1.61 0.75 5.54
N PHE A 48 2.49 0.46 6.47
CA PHE A 48 2.90 -0.90 6.76
C PHE A 48 1.78 -1.67 7.47
N SER A 49 1.93 -2.99 7.59
CA SER A 49 0.96 -3.87 8.26
C SER A 49 0.73 -3.52 9.74
N ASN A 50 1.67 -2.78 10.37
CA ASN A 50 1.53 -2.27 11.73
C ASN A 50 0.70 -0.97 11.82
N GLY A 51 0.21 -0.44 10.68
CA GLY A 51 -0.60 0.77 10.62
C GLY A 51 0.18 2.10 10.57
N LEU A 52 1.51 2.04 10.70
CA LEU A 52 2.40 3.20 10.59
C LEU A 52 2.82 3.44 9.14
N SER A 53 3.11 4.69 8.80
CA SER A 53 3.70 5.07 7.51
C SER A 53 5.22 5.05 7.52
N ILE A 54 5.85 4.80 8.67
CA ILE A 54 7.30 4.82 8.88
C ILE A 54 7.72 3.49 9.49
N ASP A 55 8.84 2.92 9.01
CA ASP A 55 9.42 1.70 9.56
C ASP A 55 10.43 1.97 10.69
N ASP A 56 10.95 0.90 11.28
CA ASP A 56 11.92 0.98 12.38
C ASP A 56 13.27 1.60 11.99
N HIS A 57 13.59 1.62 10.70
CA HIS A 57 14.80 2.23 10.15
C HIS A 57 14.60 3.72 9.81
N GLY A 58 13.36 4.21 9.86
CA GLY A 58 12.99 5.58 9.51
C GLY A 58 12.60 5.78 8.05
N PHE A 59 12.44 4.70 7.28
CA PHE A 59 11.92 4.79 5.93
C PHE A 59 10.42 5.13 5.97
N GLN A 60 10.07 6.28 5.38
CA GLN A 60 8.70 6.76 5.29
C GLN A 60 8.10 6.43 3.93
N LEU A 61 6.89 5.86 3.96
CA LEU A 61 6.06 5.59 2.79
C LEU A 61 5.29 6.86 2.40
N GLU A 62 5.57 7.39 1.21
CA GLU A 62 4.92 8.61 0.72
C GLU A 62 3.78 8.30 -0.26
N PRO A 63 2.56 8.80 0.00
CA PRO A 63 1.45 8.65 -0.93
C PRO A 63 1.59 9.65 -2.09
N GLU A 64 1.66 9.14 -3.31
CA GLU A 64 1.93 9.95 -4.51
C GLU A 64 0.99 9.62 -5.67
N TRP A 65 0.23 8.52 -5.59
CA TRP A 65 -0.49 8.02 -6.74
C TRP A 65 -1.78 8.81 -6.99
N HIS A 66 -1.98 9.21 -8.24
CA HIS A 66 -3.24 9.72 -8.76
C HIS A 66 -3.63 8.87 -9.95
N ILE A 67 -4.75 8.16 -9.86
CA ILE A 67 -5.14 7.14 -10.84
C ILE A 67 -6.60 7.25 -11.23
N TYR A 68 -6.93 6.73 -12.40
CA TYR A 68 -8.31 6.36 -12.74
C TYR A 68 -8.32 5.20 -13.73
N PHE A 69 -9.30 4.32 -13.58
CA PHE A 69 -9.48 3.16 -14.44
C PHE A 69 -10.20 3.56 -15.73
N THR A 70 -9.69 3.11 -16.87
CA THR A 70 -10.35 3.29 -18.18
C THR A 70 -11.16 2.06 -18.60
N GLY A 71 -10.90 0.92 -17.97
CA GLY A 71 -11.64 -0.33 -18.08
C GLY A 71 -11.04 -1.38 -17.16
N ASP A 72 -11.47 -2.63 -17.28
CA ASP A 72 -10.94 -3.73 -16.47
C ASP A 72 -9.46 -4.06 -16.76
N ASP A 73 -8.96 -3.77 -17.96
CA ASP A 73 -7.60 -4.12 -18.40
C ASP A 73 -6.66 -2.91 -18.51
N SER A 74 -7.12 -1.71 -18.12
CA SER A 74 -6.38 -0.48 -18.36
C SER A 74 -6.69 0.60 -17.33
N LEU A 75 -5.66 1.34 -16.95
CA LEU A 75 -5.78 2.53 -16.13
C LEU A 75 -4.85 3.64 -16.62
N LYS A 76 -5.04 4.82 -16.05
CA LYS A 76 -4.16 5.96 -16.22
C LYS A 76 -3.61 6.39 -14.87
N ILE A 77 -2.32 6.69 -14.83
CA ILE A 77 -1.59 7.14 -13.64
C ILE A 77 -0.96 8.48 -13.97
N PHE A 78 -1.09 9.46 -13.07
CA PHE A 78 -0.45 10.76 -13.22
C PHE A 78 1.07 10.62 -13.11
N ASN A 79 1.79 11.18 -14.08
CA ASN A 79 3.24 11.28 -14.06
C ASN A 79 3.62 12.73 -13.74
N SER A 80 4.28 12.92 -12.59
CA SER A 80 4.68 14.25 -12.12
C SER A 80 5.73 14.90 -13.04
N ASP A 81 6.71 14.15 -13.54
CA ASP A 81 7.76 14.70 -14.42
C ASP A 81 7.19 15.24 -15.73
N LYS A 82 6.18 14.55 -16.28
CA LYS A 82 5.54 14.91 -17.55
C LYS A 82 4.26 15.75 -17.37
N GLN A 83 3.83 15.98 -16.13
CA GLN A 83 2.59 16.68 -15.78
C GLN A 83 1.35 16.15 -16.53
N GLN A 84 1.29 14.84 -16.78
CA GLN A 84 0.20 14.23 -17.56
C GLN A 84 -0.10 12.80 -17.12
N PHE A 85 -1.33 12.35 -17.40
CA PHE A 85 -1.73 10.97 -17.18
C PHE A 85 -1.18 10.05 -18.28
N THR A 86 -0.49 9.00 -17.86
CA THR A 86 0.05 7.96 -18.75
C THR A 86 -0.78 6.69 -18.62
N SER A 87 -1.09 6.04 -19.75
CA SER A 87 -1.85 4.79 -19.78
C SER A 87 -0.98 3.59 -19.41
N TYR A 88 -1.54 2.69 -18.62
CA TYR A 88 -0.93 1.42 -18.23
C TYR A 88 -1.94 0.29 -18.47
N ARG A 89 -1.43 -0.86 -18.91
CA ARG A 89 -2.22 -2.10 -19.00
C ARG A 89 -2.21 -2.79 -17.64
N ILE A 90 -3.36 -3.34 -17.28
CA ILE A 90 -3.55 -4.20 -16.10
C ILE A 90 -3.43 -5.64 -16.58
N PHE A 91 -2.51 -6.37 -15.99
CA PHE A 91 -2.40 -7.80 -16.18
C PHE A 91 -3.07 -8.50 -15.01
N HIS A 92 -4.08 -9.30 -15.33
CA HIS A 92 -4.81 -10.12 -14.38
C HIS A 92 -4.07 -11.43 -14.17
N SER A 93 -3.85 -11.80 -12.91
CA SER A 93 -3.37 -13.12 -12.52
C SER A 93 -4.50 -13.87 -11.81
N HIS A 94 -4.17 -14.83 -10.96
CA HIS A 94 -5.16 -15.60 -10.21
C HIS A 94 -5.87 -14.73 -9.15
N LYS A 95 -7.19 -14.93 -9.02
CA LYS A 95 -8.08 -14.35 -7.99
C LYS A 95 -8.15 -12.82 -7.98
N ASP A 96 -7.31 -12.18 -7.18
CA ASP A 96 -7.34 -10.76 -6.83
C ASP A 96 -5.97 -10.08 -7.04
N LEU A 97 -5.08 -10.73 -7.79
CA LEU A 97 -3.74 -10.23 -8.13
C LEU A 97 -3.73 -9.51 -9.48
N PHE A 98 -3.27 -8.27 -9.44
CA PHE A 98 -3.18 -7.39 -10.60
C PHE A 98 -1.77 -6.84 -10.72
N HIS A 99 -1.24 -6.80 -11.93
CA HIS A 99 0.05 -6.18 -12.21
C HIS A 99 -0.12 -4.98 -13.12
N PHE A 100 0.34 -3.83 -12.65
CA PHE A 100 0.41 -2.59 -13.41
C PHE A 100 1.51 -1.69 -12.86
N ALA A 101 2.00 -0.78 -13.69
CA ALA A 101 3.06 0.17 -13.30
C ALA A 101 4.27 -0.49 -12.60
N ARG A 102 4.66 -1.69 -13.07
CA ARG A 102 5.79 -2.51 -12.58
C ARG A 102 5.62 -3.08 -11.17
N ASN A 103 4.43 -2.95 -10.58
CA ASN A 103 4.12 -3.47 -9.26
C ASN A 103 3.00 -4.49 -9.32
N TRP A 104 3.08 -5.45 -8.42
CA TRP A 104 2.03 -6.41 -8.17
C TRP A 104 1.16 -5.92 -7.03
N PHE A 105 -0.14 -5.99 -7.21
CA PHE A 105 -1.13 -5.53 -6.24
C PHE A 105 -2.13 -6.63 -5.95
N ARG A 106 -2.56 -6.69 -4.71
CA ARG A 106 -3.75 -7.43 -4.30
C ARG A 106 -4.85 -6.44 -3.93
N VAL A 107 -6.02 -6.57 -4.53
CA VAL A 107 -7.16 -5.70 -4.20
C VAL A 107 -7.78 -6.17 -2.89
N LYS A 108 -7.72 -5.34 -1.85
CA LYS A 108 -8.33 -5.62 -0.54
C LYS A 108 -9.71 -5.01 -0.38
N HIS A 109 -9.93 -3.87 -1.01
CA HIS A 109 -11.23 -3.20 -1.02
C HIS A 109 -11.39 -2.42 -2.33
N LEU A 110 -12.60 -2.48 -2.89
CA LEU A 110 -12.95 -1.78 -4.12
C LEU A 110 -14.36 -1.20 -4.02
N SER A 111 -14.46 0.12 -4.03
CA SER A 111 -15.73 0.84 -4.07
C SER A 111 -15.60 2.16 -4.85
N LYS A 112 -16.73 2.80 -5.13
CA LYS A 112 -16.76 4.12 -5.79
C LYS A 112 -16.09 5.21 -4.96
N ASP A 113 -16.05 5.05 -3.64
CA ASP A 113 -15.51 6.05 -2.72
C ASP A 113 -14.04 5.78 -2.36
N SER A 114 -13.65 4.50 -2.27
CA SER A 114 -12.30 4.14 -1.85
C SER A 114 -11.78 2.84 -2.45
N ILE A 115 -10.45 2.75 -2.54
CA ILE A 115 -9.72 1.57 -2.98
C ILE A 115 -8.64 1.29 -1.94
N ILE A 116 -8.50 0.02 -1.55
CA ILE A 116 -7.37 -0.44 -0.73
C ILE A 116 -6.61 -1.49 -1.53
N LEU A 117 -5.34 -1.22 -1.78
CA LEU A 117 -4.42 -2.11 -2.47
C LEU A 117 -3.33 -2.56 -1.50
N GLN A 118 -3.00 -3.83 -1.50
CA GLN A 118 -1.78 -4.35 -0.87
C GLN A 118 -0.71 -4.46 -1.96
N VAL A 119 0.47 -3.86 -1.73
CA VAL A 119 1.63 -3.99 -2.62
C VAL A 119 2.29 -5.33 -2.34
N LEU A 120 2.49 -6.11 -3.40
CA LEU A 120 3.07 -7.45 -3.29
C LEU A 120 4.54 -7.44 -3.69
N LYS A 121 5.36 -8.06 -2.86
CA LYS A 121 6.73 -8.41 -3.21
C LYS A 121 6.77 -9.83 -3.74
N LEU A 122 7.32 -10.01 -4.94
CA LEU A 122 7.53 -11.32 -5.52
C LEU A 122 8.98 -11.73 -5.39
N GLU A 123 9.19 -12.98 -4.98
CA GLU A 123 10.50 -13.64 -4.97
C GLU A 123 10.37 -14.91 -5.81
N SER A 124 11.16 -15.01 -6.88
CA SER A 124 11.13 -16.16 -7.81
C SER A 124 9.74 -16.49 -8.35
N ARG A 125 8.94 -15.47 -8.67
CA ARG A 125 7.54 -15.56 -9.17
C ARG A 125 6.53 -16.07 -8.14
N VAL A 126 6.91 -16.18 -6.87
CA VAL A 126 6.03 -16.50 -5.75
C VAL A 126 5.84 -15.24 -4.90
N VAL A 127 4.62 -15.01 -4.43
CA VAL A 127 4.34 -13.90 -3.52
C VAL A 127 5.02 -14.18 -2.18
N ASN A 128 5.89 -13.27 -1.74
CA ASN A 128 6.42 -13.28 -0.39
C ASN A 128 5.45 -12.49 0.52
N GLU A 129 4.56 -13.20 1.19
CA GLU A 129 3.55 -12.58 2.07
C GLU A 129 4.18 -11.79 3.22
N ARG A 130 5.33 -12.22 3.76
CA ARG A 130 6.00 -11.51 4.86
C ARG A 130 6.52 -10.15 4.43
N ALA A 131 7.03 -10.06 3.21
CA ALA A 131 7.54 -8.82 2.64
C ALA A 131 6.47 -7.99 1.90
N SER A 132 5.25 -8.52 1.75
CA SER A 132 4.11 -7.83 1.15
C SER A 132 3.32 -7.08 2.22
N ASN A 133 4.01 -6.25 3.01
CA ASN A 133 3.45 -5.61 4.20
C ASN A 133 3.00 -4.17 3.97
N VAL A 134 2.95 -3.70 2.72
CA VAL A 134 2.59 -2.30 2.39
C VAL A 134 1.18 -2.24 1.83
N PHE A 135 0.38 -1.30 2.34
CA PHE A 135 -1.00 -1.05 1.96
C PHE A 135 -1.18 0.39 1.53
N MET A 136 -1.86 0.58 0.40
CA MET A 136 -2.21 1.88 -0.17
C MET A 136 -3.71 2.08 -0.06
N THR A 137 -4.12 3.22 0.48
CA THR A 137 -5.52 3.65 0.53
C THR A 137 -5.71 4.84 -0.39
N LEU A 138 -6.60 4.70 -1.36
CA LEU A 138 -6.96 5.76 -2.30
C LEU A 138 -8.41 6.15 -2.11
N TYR A 139 -8.69 7.45 -2.14
CA TYR A 139 -10.04 7.99 -2.09
C TYR A 139 -10.41 8.65 -3.41
N ALA A 140 -11.67 8.50 -3.78
CA ALA A 140 -12.23 9.20 -4.92
C ALA A 140 -12.20 10.71 -4.65
N GLU A 141 -11.74 11.50 -5.61
CA GLU A 141 -11.68 12.97 -5.48
C GLU A 141 -13.06 13.56 -5.18
N GLY A 142 -14.11 13.00 -5.78
CA GLY A 142 -15.50 13.39 -5.51
C GLY A 142 -15.95 13.08 -4.08
N TYR A 143 -15.49 11.98 -3.49
CA TYR A 143 -15.79 11.63 -2.10
C TYR A 143 -15.10 12.61 -1.14
N VAL A 144 -13.81 12.88 -1.36
CA VAL A 144 -13.04 13.85 -0.56
C VAL A 144 -13.69 15.23 -0.58
N LYS A 145 -14.08 15.71 -1.76
CA LYS A 145 -14.68 17.05 -1.92
C LYS A 145 -16.10 17.13 -1.36
N ASN A 146 -16.95 16.16 -1.70
CA ASN A 146 -18.40 16.28 -1.50
C ASN A 146 -18.90 15.64 -0.19
N LYS A 147 -18.13 14.74 0.42
CA LYS A 147 -18.51 14.03 1.65
C LYS A 147 -17.62 14.38 2.83
N LEU A 148 -16.30 14.37 2.61
CA LEU A 148 -15.34 14.72 3.68
C LEU A 148 -15.13 16.23 3.83
N HIS A 149 -15.48 17.02 2.81
CA HIS A 149 -15.33 18.48 2.79
C HIS A 149 -13.90 18.94 3.16
N THR A 150 -12.90 18.26 2.60
CA THR A 150 -11.49 18.47 2.91
C THR A 150 -10.62 18.47 1.64
N THR A 151 -9.30 18.60 1.81
CA THR A 151 -8.31 18.51 0.74
C THR A 151 -7.49 17.22 0.84
N ILE A 152 -6.95 16.78 -0.29
CA ILE A 152 -6.07 15.60 -0.36
C ILE A 152 -4.83 15.82 0.53
N ASP A 153 -4.25 17.01 0.51
CA ASP A 153 -3.03 17.32 1.27
C ASP A 153 -3.26 17.22 2.79
N LEU A 154 -4.43 17.66 3.28
CA LEU A 154 -4.76 17.53 4.69
C LEU A 154 -4.92 16.06 5.09
N LEU A 155 -5.52 15.25 4.23
CA LEU A 155 -5.68 13.82 4.48
C LEU A 155 -4.35 13.04 4.38
N ARG A 156 -3.38 13.53 3.61
CA ARG A 156 -2.02 12.95 3.53
C ARG A 156 -1.13 13.28 4.73
N ALA A 157 -1.60 14.13 5.66
CA ALA A 157 -0.83 14.50 6.83
C ALA A 157 -0.50 13.26 7.70
N PRO A 158 0.68 13.22 8.35
CA PRO A 158 1.04 12.15 9.28
C PRO A 158 0.00 11.99 10.38
N SER A 159 -0.25 10.74 10.79
CA SER A 159 -1.19 10.46 11.87
C SER A 159 -0.61 10.84 13.25
N SER A 160 -1.47 10.85 14.27
CA SER A 160 -1.04 10.95 15.67
C SER A 160 -0.06 9.84 16.03
N ASP A 161 -0.28 8.64 15.50
CA ASP A 161 0.50 7.44 15.81
C ASP A 161 1.88 7.51 15.15
N ASP A 162 1.95 7.97 13.90
CA ASP A 162 3.22 8.27 13.23
C ASP A 162 4.01 9.32 14.04
N SER A 163 3.32 10.37 14.49
CA SER A 163 3.94 11.44 15.27
C SER A 163 4.47 10.94 16.61
N LEU A 164 3.73 10.07 17.30
CA LEU A 164 4.15 9.47 18.56
C LEU A 164 5.34 8.52 18.36
N PHE A 165 5.30 7.71 17.29
CA PHE A 165 6.38 6.79 16.94
C PHE A 165 7.69 7.53 16.67
N VAL A 166 7.66 8.59 15.86
CA VAL A 166 8.86 9.41 15.58
C VAL A 166 9.38 10.07 16.86
N LYS A 167 8.49 10.61 17.71
CA LYS A 167 8.90 11.17 19.02
C LYS A 167 9.59 10.13 19.89
N TYR A 168 9.03 8.93 19.98
CA TYR A 168 9.62 7.82 20.73
C TYR A 168 11.01 7.46 20.18
N LYS A 169 11.14 7.27 18.86
CA LYS A 169 12.42 6.97 18.20
C LYS A 169 13.45 8.08 18.42
N ALA A 170 13.04 9.35 18.42
CA ALA A 170 13.92 10.48 18.70
C ALA A 170 14.44 10.46 20.16
N ILE A 171 13.58 10.15 21.14
CA ILE A 171 14.00 10.00 22.54
C ILE A 171 15.02 8.87 22.70
N GLN A 172 14.80 7.74 22.00
CA GLN A 172 15.71 6.61 22.05
C GLN A 172 17.07 6.93 21.40
N ALA A 173 17.06 7.58 20.24
CA ALA A 173 18.29 8.00 19.56
C ALA A 173 19.10 9.03 20.38
N ASN A 174 18.43 9.90 21.11
CA ASN A 174 19.09 10.86 22.00
C ASN A 174 19.68 10.20 23.26
N SER A 175 19.08 9.10 23.72
CA SER A 175 19.55 8.36 24.91
C SER A 175 20.63 7.33 24.57
N ASN A 176 20.57 6.74 23.38
CA ASN A 176 21.49 5.71 22.89
C ASN A 176 21.82 5.94 21.42
N LEU A 177 23.10 6.10 21.10
CA LEU A 177 23.60 6.34 19.76
C LEU A 177 23.26 5.19 18.78
N ASP A 178 23.21 3.94 19.27
CA ASP A 178 22.89 2.76 18.46
C ASP A 178 21.40 2.73 18.03
N SER A 179 20.56 3.58 18.64
CA SER A 179 19.15 3.73 18.30
C SER A 179 18.89 4.79 17.22
N ALA A 180 19.94 5.33 16.59
CA ALA A 180 19.80 6.28 15.51
C ALA A 180 18.99 5.72 14.33
N PHE A 181 18.16 6.56 13.72
CA PHE A 181 17.32 6.20 12.58
C PHE A 181 17.37 7.30 11.51
N ALA A 182 17.03 6.94 10.27
CA ALA A 182 17.03 7.89 9.16
C ALA A 182 15.78 8.79 9.24
N ALA A 183 15.95 10.08 9.55
CA ALA A 183 14.86 11.03 9.46
C ALA A 183 14.61 11.45 7.99
N ARG A 184 13.34 11.65 7.60
CA ARG A 184 12.96 12.16 6.26
C ARG A 184 13.66 13.46 5.91
N ASN A 185 13.63 14.40 6.86
CA ASN A 185 14.38 15.64 6.77
C ASN A 185 15.60 15.53 7.67
N PRO A 186 16.82 15.69 7.13
CA PRO A 186 18.02 15.63 7.95
C PRO A 186 18.03 16.76 8.98
N VAL A 187 18.67 16.52 10.12
CA VAL A 187 18.82 17.53 11.18
C VAL A 187 19.60 18.72 10.64
N VAL A 188 19.06 19.91 10.82
CA VAL A 188 19.72 21.18 10.48
C VAL A 188 20.35 21.75 11.73
N PHE A 189 21.68 21.66 11.83
CA PHE A 189 22.44 22.30 12.90
C PHE A 189 22.53 23.80 12.66
N LYS A 190 22.04 24.60 13.60
CA LYS A 190 22.14 26.06 13.58
C LYS A 190 23.09 26.51 14.68
N SER A 191 24.02 27.41 14.36
CA SER A 191 24.83 28.06 15.40
C SER A 191 23.94 28.95 16.24
N ILE A 192 24.12 28.88 17.56
CA ILE A 192 23.46 29.79 18.50
C ILE A 192 24.23 31.13 18.55
N ASP A 193 25.55 31.09 18.35
CA ASP A 193 26.44 32.25 18.46
C ASP A 193 26.89 32.78 17.09
N ILE A 194 26.97 34.11 16.97
CA ILE A 194 27.40 34.84 15.76
C ILE A 194 28.81 34.42 15.25
N PRO A 195 29.85 34.23 16.09
CA PRO A 195 31.18 33.86 15.59
C PRO A 195 31.28 32.39 15.13
N THR A 196 30.39 31.50 15.60
CA THR A 196 30.48 30.07 15.32
C THR A 196 29.76 29.75 14.00
N LYS A 197 30.48 29.23 13.01
CA LYS A 197 29.90 28.81 11.73
C LYS A 197 29.78 27.30 11.68
N VAL A 198 28.55 26.81 11.59
CA VAL A 198 28.30 25.40 11.30
C VAL A 198 28.56 25.15 9.82
N ARG A 199 29.44 24.19 9.51
CA ARG A 199 29.63 23.70 8.15
C ARG A 199 29.10 22.27 8.06
N GLN A 200 28.25 22.02 7.07
CA GLN A 200 27.88 20.66 6.72
C GLN A 200 29.06 20.01 5.99
N CYS A 201 29.75 19.09 6.65
CA CYS A 201 30.77 18.27 6.01
C CYS A 201 30.07 17.17 5.21
N SER A 202 30.29 17.11 3.90
CA SER A 202 29.85 15.99 3.08
C SER A 202 30.57 14.73 3.54
N ALA A 203 29.84 13.64 3.80
CA ALA A 203 30.46 12.36 4.09
C ALA A 203 31.38 12.00 2.91
N THR A 204 32.68 11.88 3.18
CA THR A 204 33.68 11.51 2.18
C THR A 204 33.32 10.18 1.51
N LYS A 205 33.58 10.15 0.21
CA LYS A 205 33.35 9.09 -0.77
C LYS A 205 34.11 7.79 -0.44
N TYR A 206 33.77 7.12 0.66
CA TYR A 206 34.13 5.71 0.88
C TYR A 206 32.90 4.85 0.56
N PRO A 207 33.06 3.73 -0.17
CA PRO A 207 31.94 2.94 -0.66
C PRO A 207 31.34 2.14 0.50
N ILE A 208 30.52 2.78 1.31
CA ILE A 208 29.45 2.09 2.03
C ILE A 208 28.49 1.64 0.93
N TYR A 209 28.37 0.33 0.77
CA TYR A 209 27.66 -0.36 -0.29
C TYR A 209 26.48 0.44 -0.88
N SER A 210 26.57 0.65 -2.18
CA SER A 210 25.57 1.27 -3.06
C SER A 210 24.24 0.51 -3.02
N GLY A 211 23.45 0.70 -1.95
CA GLY A 211 22.05 0.24 -1.85
C GLY A 211 21.03 1.36 -2.02
N ALA A 212 21.39 2.61 -1.70
CA ALA A 212 20.44 3.72 -1.59
C ALA A 212 20.13 4.47 -2.90
N LYS A 213 20.74 4.08 -4.04
CA LYS A 213 20.40 4.63 -5.37
C LYS A 213 19.38 3.80 -6.16
N TYR A 214 18.96 2.63 -5.65
CA TYR A 214 17.96 1.82 -6.34
C TYR A 214 16.50 2.23 -6.03
N ALA A 215 16.23 2.88 -4.89
CA ALA A 215 14.86 3.21 -4.47
C ALA A 215 14.17 4.32 -5.29
N ARG A 216 14.90 5.07 -6.13
CA ARG A 216 14.30 6.09 -7.03
C ARG A 216 14.13 5.60 -8.48
N GLN A 217 14.58 4.38 -8.79
CA GLN A 217 14.42 3.76 -10.11
C GLN A 217 13.63 2.45 -10.08
N THR A 218 13.44 1.85 -8.91
CA THR A 218 12.43 0.82 -8.68
C THR A 218 11.34 1.42 -7.83
N GLY A 219 10.22 1.82 -8.46
CA GLY A 219 9.06 2.35 -7.74
C GLY A 219 8.48 1.32 -6.78
N LEU A 220 8.94 1.38 -5.53
CA LEU A 220 8.30 0.83 -4.34
C LEU A 220 7.62 1.99 -3.60
#